data_AF-A0A5E4LN26-F1
#
_entry.id   AF-A0A5E4LN26-F1
#
_cell.length_a   1.000
_cell.length_b   1.000
_cell.length_c   1.000
_cell.angle_alpha   90.00
_cell.angle_beta   90.00
_cell.angle_gamma   90.00
#
_symmetry.space_group_name_H-M   'P 1'
#
loop_
_entity.id
_entity.type
_entity.pdbx_description
1 polymer ?
#
loop_
_entity_poly.entity_id
_entity_poly.type
_entity_poly.pdbx_seq_one_letter_code
_entity_poly.pdbx_strand_id
1 'polypeptide(L)'
;MSEEEELEQIKKKKLEAKKANEQLKATLRVALEEGAYNRIMNVAVANEELYLTAAKNVLVYYKRTGRKMNEVDLLSLLRAIKEQTETKTTITFHKK
;
A
#
# COMPACT_ATOMS: atom_id res chain seq x y z
N MET A 1 0.25 -31.86 -14.45
CA MET A 1 -0.31 -31.42 -13.16
C MET A 1 -1.74 -31.91 -13.12
N SER A 2 -2.15 -32.51 -12.01
CA SER A 2 -3.57 -32.86 -11.81
C SER A 2 -4.36 -31.61 -11.36
N GLU A 3 -5.67 -31.60 -11.60
CA GLU A 3 -6.56 -30.53 -11.08
C GLU A 3 -6.44 -30.37 -9.55
N GLU A 4 -6.13 -31.46 -8.86
CA GLU A 4 -5.92 -31.50 -7.42
C GLU A 4 -4.64 -30.77 -6.99
N GLU A 5 -3.54 -30.96 -7.73
CA GLU A 5 -2.28 -30.22 -7.52
C GLU A 5 -2.44 -28.71 -7.77
N GLU A 6 -3.22 -28.31 -8.78
CA GLU A 6 -3.50 -26.88 -9.06
C GLU A 6 -4.32 -26.23 -7.93
N LEU A 7 -5.35 -26.93 -7.43
CA LEU A 7 -6.16 -26.48 -6.31
C LEU A 7 -5.34 -26.29 -5.03
N GLU A 8 -4.43 -27.22 -4.73
CA GLU A 8 -3.52 -27.10 -3.58
C GLU A 8 -2.57 -25.91 -3.71
N GLN A 9 -2.00 -25.68 -4.89
CA GLN A 9 -1.13 -24.53 -5.14
C GLN A 9 -1.86 -23.20 -4.97
N ILE A 10 -3.10 -23.09 -5.45
CA ILE A 10 -3.93 -21.89 -5.29
C ILE A 10 -4.23 -21.64 -3.80
N LYS A 11 -4.61 -22.69 -3.06
CA LYS A 11 -4.87 -22.59 -1.61
C LYS A 11 -3.61 -22.12 -0.86
N LYS A 12 -2.45 -22.69 -1.18
CA LYS A 12 -1.17 -22.31 -0.56
C LYS A 12 -0.82 -20.85 -0.84
N LYS A 13 -0.90 -20.40 -2.10
CA LYS A 13 -0.66 -19.00 -2.48
C LYS A 13 -1.59 -18.02 -1.76
N LYS A 14 -2.88 -18.36 -1.65
CA LYS A 14 -3.85 -17.53 -0.90
C LYS A 14 -3.51 -17.44 0.58
N LEU A 15 -3.09 -18.54 1.19
CA LEU A 15 -2.69 -18.56 2.59
C LEU A 15 -1.43 -17.72 2.85
N GLU A 16 -0.43 -17.82 1.97
CA GLU A 16 0.79 -17.01 2.03
C GLU A 16 0.49 -15.52 1.87
N ALA A 17 -0.34 -15.15 0.89
CA ALA A 17 -0.77 -13.78 0.69
C ALA A 17 -1.52 -13.21 1.92
N LYS A 18 -2.38 -14.02 2.54
CA LYS A 18 -3.09 -13.62 3.77
C LYS A 18 -2.12 -13.35 4.91
N LYS A 19 -1.15 -14.25 5.13
CA LYS A 19 -0.11 -14.08 6.17
C LYS A 19 0.73 -12.83 5.93
N ALA A 20 1.15 -12.59 4.69
CA ALA A 20 1.92 -11.40 4.32
C ALA A 20 1.12 -10.11 4.60
N ASN A 21 -0.18 -10.09 4.30
CA ASN A 21 -1.03 -8.94 4.56
C ASN A 21 -1.23 -8.69 6.06
N GLU A 22 -1.44 -9.75 6.85
CA GLU A 22 -1.53 -9.63 8.31
C GLU A 22 -0.24 -9.08 8.92
N GLN A 23 0.91 -9.56 8.44
CA GLN A 23 2.23 -9.06 8.88
C GLN A 23 2.43 -7.59 8.49
N LEU A 24 2.00 -7.19 7.29
CA LEU A 24 2.04 -5.79 6.86
C LEU A 24 1.20 -4.91 7.78
N LYS A 25 -0.04 -5.30 8.07
CA LYS A 25 -0.94 -4.57 8.99
C LYS A 25 -0.35 -4.45 10.38
N ALA A 26 0.22 -5.54 10.91
CA ALA A 26 0.89 -5.53 12.22
C ALA A 26 2.07 -4.54 12.23
N THR A 27 2.87 -4.52 11.17
CA THR A 27 4.02 -3.60 11.06
C THR A 27 3.56 -2.14 10.95
N LEU A 28 2.51 -1.88 10.16
CA LEU A 28 1.92 -0.54 10.04
C LEU A 28 1.37 -0.03 11.37
N ARG A 29 0.81 -0.91 12.21
CA ARG A 29 0.31 -0.54 13.55
C ARG A 29 1.41 -0.04 14.48
N VAL A 30 2.66 -0.48 14.26
CA VAL A 30 3.82 0.04 14.99
C VAL A 30 4.30 1.37 14.40
N ALA A 31 4.24 1.51 13.08
CA ALA A 31 4.75 2.68 12.34
C ALA A 31 3.79 3.89 12.31
N LEU A 32 2.51 3.69 12.62
CA LEU A 32 1.47 4.71 12.54
C LEU A 32 0.88 5.02 13.91
N GLU A 33 0.42 6.25 14.06
CA GLU A 33 -0.54 6.60 15.12
C GLU A 33 -1.92 6.01 14.81
N GLU A 34 -2.80 5.93 15.81
CA GLU A 34 -4.10 5.27 15.68
C GLU A 34 -4.99 5.90 14.60
N GLY A 35 -5.08 7.24 14.55
CA GLY A 35 -5.84 7.94 13.51
C GLY A 35 -5.31 7.68 12.10
N ALA A 36 -3.98 7.72 11.94
CA ALA A 36 -3.31 7.41 10.68
C ALA A 36 -3.52 5.94 10.26
N TYR A 37 -3.44 5.01 11.22
CA TYR A 37 -3.69 3.59 10.98
C TYR A 37 -5.12 3.34 10.47
N ASN A 38 -6.12 3.92 11.13
CA ASN A 38 -7.51 3.78 10.71
C ASN A 38 -7.72 4.37 9.31
N ARG A 39 -7.11 5.54 9.03
CA ARG A 39 -7.21 6.17 7.71
C ARG A 39 -6.57 5.32 6.61
N ILE A 40 -5.38 4.77 6.82
CA ILE A 40 -4.72 3.92 5.80
C ILE A 40 -5.47 2.60 5.58
N MET A 41 -6.14 2.05 6.61
CA MET A 41 -7.00 0.88 6.45
C MET A 41 -8.25 1.19 5.61
N ASN A 42 -8.83 2.38 5.74
CA ASN A 42 -9.91 2.82 4.86
C ASN A 42 -9.43 2.93 3.40
N VAL A 43 -8.21 3.42 3.17
CA VAL A 43 -7.59 3.44 1.84
C VAL A 43 -7.39 2.03 1.31
N ALA A 44 -6.98 1.07 2.15
CA ALA A 44 -6.83 -0.33 1.74
C ALA A 44 -8.12 -0.94 1.18
N VAL A 45 -9.28 -0.55 1.72
CA VAL A 45 -10.59 -0.99 1.25
C VAL A 45 -10.99 -0.28 -0.05
N ALA A 46 -10.66 1.00 -0.20
CA ALA A 46 -11.06 1.82 -1.35
C ALA A 46 -10.14 1.67 -2.57
N ASN A 47 -8.82 1.55 -2.36
CA ASN A 47 -7.81 1.47 -3.39
C ASN A 47 -6.56 0.74 -2.88
N GLU A 48 -6.43 -0.53 -3.25
CA GLU A 48 -5.33 -1.40 -2.81
C GLU A 48 -3.96 -0.94 -3.32
N GLU A 49 -3.86 -0.42 -4.55
CA GLU A 49 -2.60 0.04 -5.14
C GLU A 49 -2.04 1.26 -4.41
N LEU A 50 -2.90 2.25 -4.14
CA LEU A 50 -2.55 3.43 -3.36
C LEU A 50 -2.14 3.03 -1.94
N TYR A 51 -2.86 2.08 -1.33
CA TYR A 51 -2.54 1.53 -0.02
C TYR A 51 -1.15 0.90 0.02
N LEU A 52 -0.82 0.02 -0.92
CA LEU A 52 0.48 -0.66 -0.94
C LEU A 52 1.63 0.32 -1.13
N THR A 53 1.44 1.32 -2.00
CA THR A 53 2.43 2.37 -2.24
C THR A 53 2.63 3.25 -1.00
N ALA A 54 1.53 3.67 -0.35
CA ALA A 54 1.59 4.45 0.87
C ALA A 54 2.23 3.65 2.02
N ALA A 55 1.83 2.39 2.21
CA ALA A 55 2.36 1.50 3.23
C ALA A 55 3.89 1.34 3.10
N LYS A 56 4.41 1.13 1.89
CA LYS A 56 5.85 1.08 1.65
C LYS A 56 6.55 2.38 2.06
N ASN A 57 6.02 3.53 1.68
CA ASN A 57 6.59 4.83 2.04
C ASN A 57 6.56 5.10 3.55
N VAL A 58 5.46 4.75 4.22
CA VAL A 58 5.33 4.83 5.69
C VAL A 58 6.41 3.99 6.37
N LEU A 59 6.62 2.74 5.94
CA LEU A 59 7.62 1.87 6.55
C LEU A 59 9.05 2.37 6.31
N VAL A 60 9.34 2.92 5.13
CA VAL A 60 10.63 3.56 4.84
C VAL A 60 10.83 4.78 5.74
N TYR A 61 9.82 5.63 5.89
CA TYR A 61 9.86 6.77 6.79
C TYR A 61 10.14 6.33 8.23
N TYR A 62 9.37 5.38 8.75
CA TYR A 62 9.52 4.86 10.10
C TYR A 62 10.91 4.26 10.33
N LYS A 63 11.43 3.47 9.38
CA LYS A 63 12.79 2.91 9.46
C LYS A 63 13.87 4.00 9.51
N ARG A 64 13.68 5.12 8.80
CA ARG A 64 14.67 6.21 8.72
C ARG A 64 14.62 7.14 9.93
N THR A 65 13.43 7.44 10.45
CA THR A 65 13.23 8.46 11.49
C THR A 65 13.02 7.86 12.87
N GLY A 66 12.56 6.61 12.96
CA GLY A 66 12.09 5.97 14.18
C GLY A 66 10.79 6.57 14.73
N ARG A 67 10.18 7.52 14.02
CA ARG A 67 8.98 8.25 14.47
C ARG A 67 7.74 7.68 13.83
N LYS A 68 6.68 7.53 14.63
CA LYS A 68 5.35 7.19 14.11
C LYS A 68 4.83 8.32 13.24
N MET A 69 4.14 7.96 12.16
CA MET A 69 3.50 8.94 11.28
C MET A 69 2.09 9.23 11.81
N ASN A 70 1.79 10.52 11.98
CA ASN A 70 0.47 11.01 12.35
C ASN A 70 -0.46 11.09 11.12
N GLU A 71 -1.72 11.45 11.35
CA GLU A 71 -2.71 11.51 10.27
C GLU A 71 -2.42 12.60 9.24
N VAL A 72 -1.91 13.77 9.67
CA VAL A 72 -1.62 14.91 8.78
C VAL A 72 -0.50 14.59 7.79
N ASP A 73 0.57 13.96 8.29
CA ASP A 73 1.70 13.51 7.48
C ASP A 73 1.27 12.43 6.49
N LEU A 74 0.43 11.47 6.93
CA LEU A 74 -0.11 10.43 6.07
C LEU A 74 -0.97 11.00 4.93
N LEU A 75 -1.85 11.96 5.23
CA LEU A 75 -2.68 12.60 4.21
C LEU A 75 -1.83 13.36 3.20
N SER A 76 -0.77 14.02 3.64
CA SER A 76 0.17 14.71 2.77
C SER A 76 0.89 13.73 1.84
N LEU A 77 1.34 12.58 2.38
CA LEU A 77 1.93 11.51 1.59
C LEU A 77 0.94 10.96 0.55
N LEU A 78 -0.31 10.69 0.94
CA LEU A 78 -1.33 10.16 0.04
C LEU A 78 -1.63 11.11 -1.13
N ARG A 79 -1.69 12.42 -0.86
CA ARG A 79 -1.85 13.45 -1.90
C ARG A 79 -0.66 13.47 -2.85
N ALA A 80 0.57 13.47 -2.32
CA ALA A 80 1.79 13.46 -3.13
C ALA A 80 1.87 12.23 -4.05
N ILE A 81 1.49 11.04 -3.56
CA ILE A 81 1.45 9.83 -4.39
C ILE A 81 0.43 9.99 -5.51
N LYS A 82 -0.77 10.50 -5.21
CA LYS A 82 -1.82 10.70 -6.20
C LYS A 82 -1.41 11.69 -7.30
N GLU A 83 -0.79 12.81 -6.92
CA GLU A 83 -0.33 13.85 -7.87
C GLU A 83 0.77 13.33 -8.81
N GLN A 84 1.67 12.46 -8.33
CA GLN A 84 2.69 11.82 -9.17
C GLN A 84 2.09 10.88 -10.23
N THR A 85 0.97 10.24 -9.92
CA THR A 85 0.28 9.35 -10.85
C THR A 85 -0.53 10.13 -11.90
N GLU A 86 -1.12 11.26 -11.53
CA GLU A 86 -1.96 12.08 -12.43
C GLU A 86 -1.15 12.94 -13.42
N THR A 87 0.10 13.31 -13.10
CA THR A 87 0.90 14.23 -13.91
C THR A 87 1.54 13.65 -15.18
N LYS A 88 1.37 12.34 -15.47
CA LYS A 88 1.91 11.69 -16.68
C LYS A 88 0.98 11.74 -17.90
N THR A 89 0.37 12.88 -18.21
CA THR A 89 -0.29 13.05 -19.52
C THR A 89 0.66 13.75 -20.49
N THR A 90 1.50 12.97 -21.17
CA THR A 90 2.36 13.49 -22.25
C THR A 90 1.51 13.69 -23.50
N ILE A 91 1.05 14.92 -23.75
CA ILE A 91 0.35 15.25 -25.01
C ILE A 91 1.41 15.41 -26.11
N THR A 92 1.67 14.35 -26.87
CA THR A 92 2.51 14.43 -28.08
C THR A 92 1.69 14.88 -29.28
N PHE A 93 1.89 16.13 -29.72
CA PHE A 93 1.34 16.61 -30.99
C PHE A 93 2.22 16.12 -32.15
N HIS A 94 1.64 15.37 -33.09
CA HIS A 94 2.25 15.09 -34.39
C HIS A 94 1.79 16.15 -35.39
N LYS A 95 2.74 16.96 -35.87
CA LYS A 95 2.49 17.94 -36.93
C LYS A 95 2.58 17.20 -38.28
N LYS A 96 1.52 17.27 -39.07
CA LYS A 96 1.41 16.69 -40.42
C LYS A 96 2.13 17.55 -41.45
#